data_AF-A0A941ATU2-F1
#
_entry.id   AF-A0A941ATU2-F1
#
_cell.length_a   1.000
_cell.length_b   1.000
_cell.length_c   1.000
_cell.angle_alpha   90.00
_cell.angle_beta   90.00
_cell.angle_gamma   90.00
#
_symmetry.space_group_name_H-M   'P 1'
#
loop_
_entity.id
_entity.type
_entity.pdbx_description
1 polymer ?
#
loop_
_entity_poly.entity_id
_entity_poly.type
_entity_poly.pdbx_seq_one_letter_code
_entity_poly.pdbx_strand_id
1 'polypeptide(L)' 'MKLIDARQKAALEAGFSQMELGATMRAYPIPAAGLEIVKEFEIVLPGDIKAPLARMSKRLVTWLFVQASLSR' A
#
# COMPACT_ATOMS: atom_id res chain seq x y z
N MET A 1 -2.88 11.60 7.24
CA MET A 1 -3.35 10.20 7.15
C MET A 1 -4.64 10.01 6.36
N LYS A 2 -5.61 10.94 6.40
CA LYS A 2 -6.96 10.80 5.79
C LYS A 2 -7.03 10.39 4.31
N LEU A 3 -6.03 10.69 3.48
CA LEU A 3 -6.06 10.38 2.05
C LEU A 3 -5.88 8.89 1.77
N ILE A 4 -4.90 8.24 2.42
CA ILE A 4 -4.62 6.81 2.22
C ILE A 4 -5.80 5.96 2.70
N ASP A 5 -6.41 6.34 3.83
CA ASP A 5 -7.58 5.66 4.37
C ASP A 5 -8.79 5.74 3.41
N ALA A 6 -9.03 6.91 2.82
CA ALA A 6 -10.09 7.09 1.83
C ALA A 6 -9.86 6.25 0.57
N ARG A 7 -8.61 6.14 0.09
CA ARG A 7 -8.28 5.28 -1.06
C ARG A 7 -8.41 3.80 -0.72
N GLN A 8 -7.99 3.39 0.48
CA GLN A 8 -8.14 2.02 0.95
C GLN A 8 -9.62 1.62 0.99
N LYS A 9 -10.50 2.48 1.53
CA LYS A 9 -11.95 2.23 1.56
C LYS A 9 -12.52 2.07 0.15
N ALA A 10 -12.20 2.99 -0.76
CA ALA A 10 -12.67 2.92 -2.14
C ALA A 10 -12.17 1.66 -2.87
N ALA A 11 -10.92 1.23 -2.61
CA ALA A 11 -10.37 0.02 -3.19
C ALA A 11 -11.07 -1.25 -2.67
N LEU A 12 -11.41 -1.30 -1.38
CA LEU A 12 -12.21 -2.37 -0.80
C LEU A 12 -13.62 -2.42 -1.40
N GLU A 13 -14.29 -1.26 -1.54
CA GLU A 13 -15.62 -1.16 -2.14
C GLU A 13 -15.65 -1.58 -3.61
N ALA A 14 -14.54 -1.35 -4.32
CA ALA A 14 -14.35 -1.81 -5.70
C ALA A 14 -13.91 -3.29 -5.81
N GLY A 15 -13.76 -4.01 -4.69
CA GLY A 15 -13.42 -5.44 -4.67
C GLY A 15 -11.94 -5.76 -4.83
N PHE A 16 -11.05 -4.77 -4.70
CA PHE A 16 -9.60 -5.03 -4.72
C PHE A 16 -9.14 -5.66 -3.40
N SER A 17 -8.20 -6.60 -3.50
CA SER A 17 -7.61 -7.32 -2.37
C SER A 17 -6.21 -6.84 -1.99
N GLN A 18 -5.62 -5.95 -2.80
CA GLN A 18 -4.26 -5.47 -2.64
C GLN A 18 -4.14 -4.02 -3.10
N MET A 19 -3.33 -3.24 -2.38
CA MET A 19 -2.96 -1.88 -2.75
C MET A 19 -1.43 -1.79 -2.83
N GLU A 20 -0.92 -1.23 -3.93
CA GLU A 20 0.51 -0.99 -4.15
C GLU A 20 0.81 0.51 -4.24
N LEU A 21 1.96 0.92 -3.71
CA LEU A 21 2.43 2.31 -3.73
C LEU A 21 3.93 2.34 -4.05
N GLY A 22 4.35 3.21 -4.96
CA GLY A 22 5.75 3.54 -5.19
C GLY A 22 6.12 4.85 -4.50
N ALA A 23 7.23 4.88 -3.76
CA ALA A 23 7.74 6.10 -3.13
C ALA A 23 9.24 6.26 -3.37
N THR A 24 9.66 7.47 -3.79
CA THR A 24 11.06 7.82 -4.09
C THR A 24 11.94 8.05 -2.86
N MET A 25 11.31 8.20 -1.69
CA MET A 25 11.97 8.25 -0.39
C MET A 25 11.28 7.23 0.52
N ARG A 26 12.01 6.70 1.52
CA ARG A 26 11.37 6.20 2.76
C ARG A 26 10.74 7.40 3.46
N ALA A 27 9.63 7.91 2.93
CA ALA A 27 8.90 8.98 3.58
C ALA A 27 8.38 8.40 4.89
N TYR A 28 8.99 8.79 6.00
CA TYR A 28 8.45 8.55 7.32
C TYR A 28 7.23 9.49 7.44
N PRO A 29 5.98 8.99 7.57
CA PRO A 29 5.58 7.72 8.15
C PRO A 29 4.70 6.84 7.23
N ILE A 30 5.02 6.64 5.94
CA ILE A 30 4.26 5.73 5.05
C ILE A 30 4.13 4.30 5.64
N PRO A 31 5.14 3.73 6.33
CA PRO A 31 4.97 2.45 7.02
C PRO A 31 3.85 2.45 8.08
N ALA A 32 3.48 3.62 8.64
CA ALA A 32 2.43 3.73 9.65
C ALA A 32 1.01 3.46 9.11
N ALA A 33 0.82 3.41 7.78
CA ALA A 33 -0.43 2.98 7.17
C ALA A 33 -0.51 1.45 6.96
N GLY A 34 0.44 0.67 7.48
CA GLY A 34 0.50 -0.79 7.32
C GLY A 34 0.94 -1.23 5.92
N LEU A 35 1.73 -0.39 5.24
CA LEU A 35 2.35 -0.68 3.95
C LEU A 35 3.77 -1.19 4.21
N GLU A 36 4.08 -2.36 3.67
CA GLU A 36 5.40 -2.98 3.80
C GLU A 36 6.21 -2.78 2.52
N ILE A 37 7.52 -2.57 2.64
CA ILE A 37 8.41 -2.52 1.46
C ILE A 37 8.56 -3.93 0.91
N VAL A 38 8.15 -4.13 -0.33
CA VAL A 38 8.24 -5.41 -1.04
C VAL A 38 9.46 -5.46 -1.95
N LYS A 39 9.85 -4.32 -2.54
CA LYS A 39 10.98 -4.27 -3.48
C LYS A 39 11.54 -2.86 -3.59
N GLU A 40 12.86 -2.72 -3.62
CA GLU A 40 13.54 -1.48 -4.02
C GLU A 40 13.95 -1.59 -5.51
N PHE A 41 13.81 -0.50 -6.27
CA PHE A 41 14.10 -0.43 -7.70
C PHE A 41 14.43 1.00 -8.13
N GLU A 42 15.03 1.17 -9.30
CA GLU A 42 15.32 2.48 -9.89
C GLU A 42 14.45 2.71 -11.12
N ILE A 43 13.92 3.92 -11.28
CA ILE A 43 13.29 4.33 -12.56
C ILE A 43 14.09 5.47 -13.17
N VAL A 44 14.10 5.49 -14.51
CA VAL A 44 14.66 6.57 -15.29
C VAL A 44 13.53 7.56 -15.60
N LEU A 45 13.70 8.79 -15.13
CA LEU A 45 12.82 9.89 -15.46
C LEU A 45 13.38 10.67 -16.66
N PRO A 46 12.56 11.45 -17.39
CA PRO A 46 13.05 12.32 -18.45
C PRO A 46 14.21 13.20 -17.96
N GLY A 47 15.23 13.38 -18.81
CA GLY A 47 16.45 14.12 -18.44
C GLY A 47 17.54 13.27 -17.76
N ASP A 48 17.50 11.94 -17.94
CA ASP A 48 18.48 10.98 -17.40
C ASP A 48 18.60 11.00 -15.87
N ILE A 49 17.50 11.35 -15.20
CA ILE A 49 17.43 11.35 -13.74
C ILE A 49 17.10 9.94 -13.28
N LYS A 50 18.01 9.36 -12.49
CA LYS A 50 17.83 8.08 -11.81
C LYS A 50 17.20 8.29 -10.44
N ALA A 51 15.97 7.82 -10.29
CA ALA A 51 15.23 7.94 -9.04
C ALA A 51 15.14 6.56 -8.35
N PRO A 52 15.69 6.38 -7.14
CA PRO A 52 15.44 5.19 -6.35
C PRO A 52 14.00 5.20 -5.86
N LEU A 53 13.33 4.05 -5.87
CA LEU A 53 11.99 3.84 -5.34
C LEU A 53 11.90 2.58 -4.50
N ALA A 54 11.00 2.62 -3.52
CA ALA A 54 10.47 1.44 -2.87
C ALA A 54 9.05 1.18 -3.36
N ARG A 55 8.80 -0.04 -3.85
CA ARG A 55 7.45 -0.59 -4.02
C ARG A 55 6.99 -1.10 -2.67
N MET A 56 5.87 -0.58 -2.21
CA MET A 56 5.23 -0.95 -0.97
C MET A 56 3.88 -1.61 -1.26
N SER A 57 3.48 -2.59 -0.45
CA SER A 57 2.21 -3.30 -0.61
C SER A 57 1.49 -3.44 0.72
N LYS A 58 0.16 -3.47 0.64
CA LYS A 58 -0.73 -3.80 1.74
C LYS A 58 -1.86 -4.67 1.23
N ARG A 59 -2.10 -5.79 1.90
CA ARG A 59 -3.29 -6.60 1.67
C ARG A 59 -4.51 -5.86 2.24
N LEU A 60 -5.55 -5.77 1.42
CA LEU A 60 -6.84 -5.24 1.82
C LEU A 60 -7.69 -6.41 2.32
N VAL A 61 -7.95 -6.45 3.62
CA VAL A 61 -8.84 -7.44 4.23
C VAL A 61 -10.06 -6.74 4.79
N THR A 62 -11.23 -7.26 4.46
CA THR A 62 -12.47 -6.88 5.11
C THR A 62 -12.57 -7.69 6.40
N TRP A 63 -12.69 -7.01 7.56
CA TRP A 63 -12.85 -7.66 8.88
C TRP A 63 -14.10 -8.56 8.99
N LEU A 64 -14.95 -8.62 7.97
CA LEU A 64 -16.15 -9.45 7.87
C LEU A 64 -15.89 -10.97 7.92
N PHE A 65 -14.64 -11.45 7.81
CA PHE A 65 -14.33 -12.88 7.89
C PHE A 65 -13.74 -13.35 9.24
N VAL A 66 -13.37 -12.44 10.16
CA VAL A 66 -12.73 -12.85 11.43
C VAL A 66 -13.74 -13.27 12.50
N GLN A 67 -14.99 -12.79 12.46
CA GLN A 67 -16.01 -13.23 13.41
C GLN A 67 -16.63 -14.61 13.09
N ALA A 68 -16.53 -15.09 11.85
CA ALA A 68 -17.17 -16.35 11.46
C ALA A 68 -16.40 -17.61 11.91
N SER A 69 -15.12 -17.48 12.31
CA SER A 69 -14.28 -18.61 12.73
C SER A 69 -14.09 -18.75 14.24
N LEU A 70 -14.65 -17.84 15.05
CA LEU A 70 -14.55 -17.85 16.52
C LEU A 70 -15.85 -18.31 17.21
N SER A 71 -16.77 -18.94 16.46
CA SER A 71 -18.06 -19.42 16.97
C SER A 71 -18.34 -20.89 16.60
N ARG A 72 -17.31 -21.72 16.47
CA ARG A 72 -17.46 -23.18 16.41
C ARG A 72 -16.60 -23.85 17.47
#